data_AF-A0A4V3H0L2-F1
#
_entry.id   AF-A0A4V3H0L2-F1
#
_cell.length_a   1.000
_cell.length_b   1.000
_cell.length_c   1.000
_cell.angle_alpha   90.00
_cell.angle_beta   90.00
_cell.angle_gamma   90.00
#
_symmetry.space_group_name_H-M   'P 1'
#
loop_
_entity.id
_entity.type
_entity.pdbx_description
1 polymer ?
#
loop_
_entity_poly.entity_id
_entity_poly.type
_entity_poly.pdbx_seq_one_letter_code
_entity_poly.pdbx_strand_id
1 'polypeptide(L)'
;MTDLALYDAIIRDLARITTAAEAKSERDKAAALEVFARHSRDKELVARAVRYKRLAARRLGELLIELAEAGERATRGRPKMSQPATFSLESLNLTRSDSSRCQELARLPPEQFETSVDAAVSESVRACSMTRAERQMEKRQRRAARERELGAKIAAWPTKRYGLIYCDPAWRFETHSEAGLDRAADNHYPTMTLDAIMALDVPSIAADDCVIFMWVTGPFLRHGFTVMEHWGFEYKARFVWDKVVAGNGYWVLDDAEELLIGVRGCVPCPAHGDQKYNAMQHEMKGAHSAKPDRFAEIIESYFPSLPKIELNRRGPPRPGWDAWGNEAS
;
A
#
# COMPACT_ATOMS: atom_id res chain seq x y z
N MET A 1 16.36 -25.13 36.35
CA MET A 1 16.16 -25.54 34.95
C MET A 1 16.44 -24.32 34.10
N THR A 2 17.40 -24.38 33.17
CA THR A 2 17.74 -23.24 32.29
C THR A 2 16.62 -22.99 31.29
N ASP A 3 16.52 -21.77 30.75
CA ASP A 3 15.50 -21.40 29.75
C ASP A 3 15.57 -22.31 28.50
N LEU A 4 16.80 -22.67 28.09
CA LEU A 4 17.05 -23.62 27.00
C LEU A 4 16.53 -25.04 27.30
N ALA A 5 16.67 -25.53 28.54
CA ALA A 5 16.20 -26.87 28.91
C ALA A 5 14.66 -26.96 28.94
N LEU A 6 13.99 -25.86 29.30
CA LEU A 6 12.53 -25.77 29.22
C LEU A 6 12.07 -25.66 27.76
N TYR A 7 12.78 -24.91 26.94
CA TYR A 7 12.51 -24.78 25.51
C TYR A 7 12.52 -26.13 24.80
N ASP A 8 13.60 -26.90 25.00
CA ASP A 8 13.74 -28.24 24.43
C ASP A 8 12.65 -29.19 24.93
N ALA A 9 12.21 -29.04 26.19
CA ALA A 9 11.11 -29.82 26.73
C ALA A 9 9.78 -29.51 26.02
N ILE A 10 9.47 -28.23 25.82
CA ILE A 10 8.25 -27.79 25.11
C ILE A 10 8.25 -28.32 23.67
N ILE A 11 9.38 -28.25 22.96
CA ILE A 11 9.49 -28.80 21.59
C ILE A 11 9.21 -30.30 21.60
N ARG A 12 9.85 -31.05 22.51
CA ARG A 12 9.64 -32.51 22.63
C ARG A 12 8.19 -32.87 22.95
N ASP A 13 7.54 -32.12 23.83
CA ASP A 13 6.15 -32.39 24.22
C ASP A 13 5.18 -32.06 23.07
N LEU A 14 5.38 -30.94 22.37
CA LEU A 14 4.58 -30.60 21.19
C LEU A 14 4.77 -31.58 20.03
N ALA A 15 5.97 -32.14 19.86
CA ALA A 15 6.23 -33.16 18.83
C ALA A 15 5.45 -34.47 19.07
N ARG A 16 5.06 -34.77 20.31
CA ARG A 16 4.24 -35.94 20.66
C ARG A 16 2.76 -35.75 20.34
N ILE A 17 2.31 -34.51 20.12
CA ILE A 17 0.93 -34.22 19.77
C ILE A 17 0.69 -34.66 18.32
N THR A 18 -0.28 -35.54 18.13
CA THR A 18 -0.64 -36.11 16.81
C THR A 18 -1.97 -35.59 16.28
N THR A 19 -2.74 -34.85 17.08
CA THR A 19 -4.06 -34.34 16.66
C THR A 19 -4.13 -32.82 16.66
N ALA A 20 -4.82 -32.26 15.65
CA ALA A 20 -5.01 -30.81 15.55
C ALA A 20 -5.82 -30.24 16.73
N ALA A 21 -6.71 -31.05 17.32
CA ALA A 21 -7.49 -30.66 18.50
C ALA A 21 -6.60 -30.42 19.73
N GLU A 22 -5.67 -31.34 20.00
CA GLU A 22 -4.71 -31.22 21.10
C GLU A 22 -3.74 -30.05 20.87
N ALA A 23 -3.21 -29.90 19.65
CA ALA A 23 -2.29 -28.80 19.34
C ALA A 23 -2.97 -27.43 19.49
N LYS A 24 -4.25 -27.34 19.10
CA LYS A 24 -5.05 -26.14 19.36
C LYS A 24 -5.26 -25.91 20.85
N SER A 25 -5.60 -26.94 21.61
CA SER A 25 -5.77 -26.85 23.06
C SER A 25 -4.50 -26.29 23.72
N GLU A 26 -3.31 -26.78 23.37
CA GLU A 26 -2.05 -26.26 23.91
C GLU A 26 -1.79 -24.81 23.50
N ARG A 27 -2.08 -24.44 22.25
CA ARG A 27 -1.97 -23.05 21.77
C ARG A 27 -2.89 -22.12 22.56
N ASP A 28 -4.13 -22.54 22.80
CA ASP A 28 -5.12 -21.73 23.51
C ASP A 28 -4.78 -21.60 25.01
N LYS A 29 -4.25 -22.67 25.64
CA LYS A 29 -3.68 -22.61 26.99
C LYS A 29 -2.51 -21.62 27.07
N ALA A 30 -1.59 -21.67 26.10
CA ALA A 30 -0.47 -20.74 26.03
C ALA A 30 -0.93 -19.28 25.83
N ALA A 31 -1.98 -19.07 25.02
CA ALA A 31 -2.59 -17.76 24.84
C ALA A 31 -3.23 -17.23 26.14
N ALA A 32 -3.93 -18.08 26.89
CA ALA A 32 -4.48 -17.72 28.20
C ALA A 32 -3.36 -17.37 29.20
N LEU A 33 -2.27 -18.15 29.20
CA LEU A 33 -1.09 -17.88 30.03
C LEU A 33 -0.45 -16.52 29.68
N GLU A 34 -0.34 -16.18 28.40
CA GLU A 34 0.20 -14.89 27.96
C GLU A 34 -0.64 -13.71 28.46
N VAL A 35 -1.97 -13.82 28.42
CA VAL A 35 -2.87 -12.79 28.96
C VAL A 35 -2.68 -12.63 30.47
N PHE A 36 -2.62 -13.74 31.19
CA PHE A 36 -2.36 -13.74 32.63
C PHE A 36 -1.00 -13.12 32.96
N ALA A 37 0.07 -13.53 32.26
CA ALA A 37 1.43 -13.04 32.44
C ALA A 37 1.55 -11.53 32.16
N ARG A 38 0.82 -11.03 31.17
CA ARG A 38 0.74 -9.58 30.90
C ARG A 38 0.03 -8.83 32.02
N HIS A 39 -1.01 -9.42 32.61
CA HIS A 39 -1.73 -8.83 33.74
C HIS A 39 -0.84 -8.76 34.99
N SER A 40 -0.08 -9.82 35.28
CA SER A 40 0.86 -9.88 36.41
C SER A 40 2.15 -9.07 36.18
N ARG A 41 2.37 -8.56 34.97
CA ARG A 41 3.60 -7.87 34.53
C ARG A 41 4.87 -8.71 34.66
N ASP A 42 4.72 -10.03 34.61
CA ASP A 42 5.83 -10.98 34.66
C ASP A 42 6.43 -11.12 33.25
N LYS A 43 7.57 -10.46 33.02
CA LYS A 43 8.24 -10.44 31.71
C LYS A 43 8.73 -11.82 31.29
N GLU A 44 9.21 -12.60 32.25
CA GLU A 44 9.74 -13.94 32.02
C GLU A 44 8.60 -14.87 31.61
N LEU A 45 7.48 -14.79 32.33
CA LEU A 45 6.30 -15.58 32.00
C LEU A 45 5.68 -15.14 30.66
N VAL A 46 5.70 -13.85 30.32
CA VAL A 46 5.26 -13.36 28.99
C VAL A 46 6.15 -13.93 27.89
N ALA A 47 7.47 -13.89 28.05
CA ALA A 47 8.39 -14.42 27.06
C ALA A 47 8.15 -15.92 26.81
N ARG A 48 8.04 -16.70 27.89
CA ARG A 48 7.76 -18.14 27.85
C ARG A 48 6.40 -18.45 27.21
N ALA A 49 5.35 -17.73 27.60
CA ALA A 49 4.00 -17.95 27.07
C ALA A 49 3.90 -17.64 25.56
N VAL A 50 4.53 -16.53 25.12
CA VAL A 50 4.54 -16.14 23.69
C VAL A 50 5.30 -17.17 22.85
N ARG A 51 6.48 -17.61 23.33
CA ARG A 51 7.30 -18.64 22.68
C ARG A 51 6.52 -19.95 22.57
N TYR A 52 5.92 -20.40 23.67
CA TYR A 52 5.10 -21.61 23.68
C TYR A 52 3.90 -21.51 22.71
N LYS A 53 3.18 -20.39 22.74
CA LYS A 53 2.05 -20.15 21.84
C LYS A 53 2.47 -20.24 20.37
N ARG A 54 3.62 -19.68 20.00
CA ARG A 54 4.14 -19.73 18.63
C ARG A 54 4.52 -21.15 18.20
N LEU A 55 5.17 -21.92 19.08
CA LEU A 55 5.49 -23.32 18.82
C LEU A 55 4.23 -24.19 18.67
N ALA A 56 3.26 -24.04 19.57
CA ALA A 56 1.99 -24.76 19.49
C ALA A 56 1.20 -24.38 18.22
N ALA A 57 1.24 -23.09 17.83
CA ALA A 57 0.63 -22.62 16.59
C ALA A 57 1.31 -23.20 15.33
N ARG A 58 2.64 -23.37 15.35
CA ARG A 58 3.40 -24.03 14.29
C ARG A 58 3.00 -25.50 14.19
N ARG A 59 2.99 -26.22 15.32
CA ARG A 59 2.58 -27.64 15.36
C ARG A 59 1.16 -27.86 14.87
N LEU A 60 0.23 -26.98 15.26
CA LEU A 60 -1.13 -26.99 14.73
C LEU A 60 -1.15 -26.79 13.20
N GLY A 61 -0.30 -25.91 12.67
CA GLY A 61 -0.16 -25.70 11.23
C GLY A 61 0.33 -26.93 10.48
N GLU A 62 1.32 -27.64 11.03
CA GLU A 62 1.86 -28.90 10.48
C GLU A 62 0.75 -29.95 10.39
N LEU A 63 0.03 -30.21 11.48
CA LEU A 63 -1.07 -31.18 11.53
C LEU A 63 -2.23 -30.80 10.58
N LEU A 64 -2.51 -29.50 10.41
CA LEU A 64 -3.53 -29.05 9.45
C LEU A 64 -3.10 -29.23 7.98
N ILE A 65 -1.80 -29.21 7.69
CA ILE A 65 -1.24 -29.55 6.38
C ILE A 65 -1.36 -31.05 6.16
N GLU A 66 -0.92 -31.87 7.12
CA GLU A 66 -1.01 -33.33 7.07
C GLU A 66 -2.45 -33.81 6.83
N LEU A 67 -3.44 -33.28 7.57
CA LEU A 67 -4.86 -33.59 7.38
C LEU A 67 -5.39 -33.20 5.99
N ALA A 68 -4.82 -32.16 5.37
CA ALA A 68 -5.20 -31.78 4.01
C ALA A 68 -4.57 -32.69 2.95
N GLU A 69 -3.32 -33.11 3.16
CA GLU A 69 -2.60 -34.03 2.28
C GLU A 69 -3.20 -35.45 2.34
N ALA A 70 -3.67 -35.88 3.51
CA ALA A 70 -4.39 -37.14 3.71
C ALA A 70 -5.82 -37.14 3.09
N GLY A 71 -6.31 -35.99 2.62
CA GLY A 71 -7.67 -35.85 2.08
C GLY A 71 -8.77 -35.80 3.14
N GLU A 72 -8.41 -35.77 4.41
CA GLU A 72 -9.34 -35.75 5.55
C GLU A 72 -9.93 -34.35 5.81
N ARG A 73 -9.28 -33.30 5.27
CA ARG A 73 -9.72 -31.90 5.32
C ARG A 73 -10.02 -31.34 3.92
N ALA A 74 -11.19 -30.72 3.76
CA ALA A 74 -11.56 -30.07 2.50
C ALA A 74 -10.62 -28.91 2.13
N THR A 75 -10.01 -28.97 0.94
CA THR A 75 -9.18 -27.92 0.34
C THR A 75 -9.92 -27.23 -0.82
N ARG A 76 -9.39 -26.11 -1.33
CA ARG A 76 -10.04 -25.35 -2.43
C ARG A 76 -9.93 -26.14 -3.74
N GLY A 77 -11.04 -26.71 -4.21
CA GLY A 77 -11.15 -27.49 -5.45
C GLY A 77 -12.38 -28.41 -5.44
N ARG A 78 -12.83 -28.87 -6.61
CA ARG A 78 -13.98 -29.80 -6.75
C ARG A 78 -13.67 -31.08 -5.95
N PRO A 79 -14.46 -31.47 -4.94
CA PRO A 79 -14.13 -32.61 -4.09
C PRO A 79 -14.02 -33.89 -4.93
N LYS A 80 -12.97 -34.69 -4.70
CA LYS A 80 -12.91 -36.06 -5.24
C LYS A 80 -14.09 -36.83 -4.62
N MET A 81 -14.99 -37.30 -5.47
CA MET A 81 -16.27 -37.93 -5.12
C MET A 81 -16.18 -39.22 -4.28
N SER A 82 -14.99 -39.64 -3.85
CA SER A 82 -14.78 -40.97 -3.27
C SER A 82 -14.48 -41.01 -1.76
N GLN A 83 -14.30 -39.90 -1.05
CA GLN A 83 -14.16 -39.89 0.41
C GLN A 83 -14.72 -38.58 1.03
N PRO A 84 -15.72 -38.63 1.93
CA PRO A 84 -16.18 -37.44 2.62
C PRO A 84 -15.09 -36.94 3.58
N ALA A 85 -14.77 -35.65 3.54
CA ALA A 85 -13.86 -35.03 4.50
C ALA A 85 -14.41 -35.19 5.92
N THR A 86 -13.70 -35.93 6.77
CA THR A 86 -14.07 -36.23 8.16
C THR A 86 -13.83 -35.05 9.10
N PHE A 87 -13.15 -33.99 8.65
CA PHE A 87 -12.66 -32.90 9.50
C PHE A 87 -13.09 -31.50 9.02
N SER A 88 -13.58 -30.66 9.93
CA SER A 88 -13.98 -29.27 9.68
C SER A 88 -13.28 -28.28 10.61
N LEU A 89 -12.91 -27.09 10.13
CA LEU A 89 -12.32 -26.04 10.98
C LEU A 89 -13.29 -25.55 12.07
N GLU A 90 -14.59 -25.58 11.77
CA GLU A 90 -15.66 -25.23 12.71
C GLU A 90 -15.67 -26.17 13.91
N SER A 91 -15.45 -27.47 13.71
CA SER A 91 -15.36 -28.45 14.82
C SER A 91 -14.21 -28.18 15.79
N LEU A 92 -13.16 -27.47 15.34
CA LEU A 92 -12.07 -27.02 16.21
C LEU A 92 -12.28 -25.61 16.75
N ASN A 93 -13.34 -24.89 16.38
CA ASN A 93 -13.47 -23.45 16.63
C ASN A 93 -12.27 -22.66 16.10
N LEU A 94 -11.85 -22.93 14.85
CA LEU A 94 -10.80 -22.18 14.15
C LEU A 94 -11.39 -21.37 13.01
N THR A 95 -11.03 -20.09 12.94
CA THR A 95 -11.32 -19.28 11.75
C THR A 95 -10.42 -19.70 10.60
N ARG A 96 -10.82 -19.38 9.36
CA ARG A 96 -9.97 -19.59 8.18
C ARG A 96 -8.65 -18.82 8.28
N SER A 97 -8.71 -17.60 8.81
CA SER A 97 -7.54 -16.73 9.01
C SER A 97 -6.56 -17.33 10.01
N ASP A 98 -7.05 -17.85 11.13
CA ASP A 98 -6.20 -18.52 12.14
C ASP A 98 -5.56 -19.79 11.58
N SER A 99 -6.33 -20.57 10.81
CA SER A 99 -5.83 -21.75 10.12
C SER A 99 -4.72 -21.39 9.12
N SER A 100 -4.88 -20.32 8.33
CA SER A 100 -3.86 -19.84 7.38
C SER A 100 -2.58 -19.47 8.10
N ARG A 101 -2.68 -18.65 9.15
CA ARG A 101 -1.52 -18.17 9.93
C ARG A 101 -0.74 -19.31 10.57
N CYS A 102 -1.41 -20.32 11.11
CA CYS A 102 -0.75 -21.51 11.64
C CYS A 102 0.02 -22.27 10.54
N GLN A 103 -0.58 -22.49 9.38
CA GLN A 103 0.07 -23.17 8.25
C GLN A 103 1.23 -22.35 7.66
N GLU A 104 1.14 -21.02 7.66
CA GLU A 104 2.25 -20.14 7.29
C GLU A 104 3.44 -20.32 8.24
N LEU A 105 3.21 -20.36 9.56
CA LEU A 105 4.27 -20.63 10.53
C LEU A 105 4.90 -22.01 10.35
N ALA A 106 4.10 -23.03 10.02
CA ALA A 106 4.59 -24.38 9.75
C ALA A 106 5.54 -24.44 8.54
N ARG A 107 5.24 -23.66 7.50
CA ARG A 107 6.04 -23.60 6.26
C ARG A 107 7.33 -22.80 6.38
N LEU A 108 7.49 -21.99 7.43
CA LEU A 108 8.71 -21.21 7.61
C LEU A 108 9.92 -22.13 7.85
N PRO A 109 11.06 -21.86 7.19
CA PRO A 109 12.33 -22.48 7.54
C PRO A 109 12.62 -22.32 9.04
N PRO A 110 13.24 -23.31 9.72
CA PRO A 110 13.49 -23.26 11.16
C PRO A 110 14.13 -21.95 11.65
N GLU A 111 15.17 -21.46 10.98
CA GLU A 111 15.86 -20.21 11.35
C GLU A 111 14.98 -18.96 11.23
N GLN A 112 14.18 -18.87 10.17
CA GLN A 112 13.22 -17.77 9.98
C GLN A 112 12.11 -17.82 11.02
N PHE A 113 11.65 -19.02 11.38
CA PHE A 113 10.67 -19.19 12.44
C PHE A 113 11.21 -18.73 13.79
N GLU A 114 12.41 -19.16 14.18
CA GLU A 114 13.06 -18.72 15.44
C GLU A 114 13.20 -17.19 15.49
N THR A 115 13.65 -16.58 14.40
CA THR A 115 13.74 -15.11 14.29
C THR A 115 12.37 -14.44 14.49
N SER A 116 11.30 -15.02 13.93
CA SER A 116 9.93 -14.53 14.11
C SER A 116 9.41 -14.69 15.55
N VAL A 117 9.85 -15.75 16.25
CA VAL A 117 9.52 -16.00 17.66
C VAL A 117 10.21 -14.96 18.53
N ASP A 118 11.50 -14.73 18.33
CA ASP A 118 12.28 -13.74 19.09
C ASP A 118 11.72 -12.32 18.92
N ALA A 119 11.35 -11.95 17.70
CA ALA A 119 10.68 -10.68 17.43
C ALA A 119 9.34 -10.55 18.20
N ALA A 120 8.52 -11.61 18.18
CA ALA A 120 7.23 -11.61 18.87
C ALA A 120 7.36 -11.57 20.41
N VAL A 121 8.38 -12.25 20.95
CA VAL A 121 8.73 -12.21 22.37
C VAL A 121 9.19 -10.81 22.75
N SER A 122 10.13 -10.23 22.02
CA SER A 122 10.65 -8.88 22.26
C SER A 122 9.53 -7.83 22.26
N GLU A 123 8.64 -7.86 21.26
CA GLU A 123 7.48 -6.97 21.19
C GLU A 123 6.54 -7.15 22.39
N SER A 124 6.23 -8.39 22.77
CA SER A 124 5.31 -8.68 23.86
C SER A 124 5.86 -8.30 25.23
N VAL A 125 7.15 -8.54 25.46
CA VAL A 125 7.86 -8.12 26.69
C VAL A 125 7.93 -6.59 26.76
N ARG A 126 8.24 -5.93 25.64
CA ARG A 126 8.22 -4.46 25.54
C ARG A 126 6.83 -3.91 25.85
N ALA A 127 5.78 -4.50 25.29
CA ALA A 127 4.41 -4.11 25.59
C ALA A 127 4.06 -4.33 27.08
N CYS A 128 4.53 -5.42 27.69
CA CYS A 128 4.31 -5.74 29.10
C CYS A 128 4.99 -4.74 30.04
N SER A 129 6.20 -4.27 29.71
CA SER A 129 6.99 -3.37 30.54
C SER A 129 6.55 -1.91 30.49
N MET A 130 5.93 -1.48 29.39
CA MET A 130 5.57 -0.08 29.20
C MET A 130 4.30 0.33 29.95
N THR A 131 4.43 1.36 30.77
CA THR A 131 3.31 2.09 31.38
C THR A 131 2.44 2.78 30.33
N ARG A 132 1.20 3.12 30.71
CA ARG A 132 0.29 3.92 29.86
C ARG A 132 0.93 5.26 29.46
N ALA A 133 1.70 5.88 30.37
CA ALA A 133 2.40 7.13 30.12
C ALA A 133 3.52 6.97 29.07
N GLU A 134 4.34 5.93 29.18
CA GLU A 134 5.41 5.64 28.21
C GLU A 134 4.84 5.32 26.81
N ARG A 135 3.74 4.55 26.74
CA ARG A 135 3.05 4.30 25.46
C ARG A 135 2.49 5.58 24.84
N GLN A 136 1.95 6.49 25.65
CA GLN A 136 1.48 7.79 25.17
C GLN A 136 2.65 8.68 24.72
N MET A 137 3.78 8.65 25.43
CA MET A 137 4.99 9.39 25.06
C MET A 137 5.56 8.89 23.73
N GLU A 138 5.66 7.57 23.53
CA GLU A 138 6.13 7.00 22.25
C GLU A 138 5.18 7.37 21.10
N LYS A 139 3.86 7.32 21.31
CA LYS A 139 2.88 7.79 20.31
C LYS A 139 3.05 9.28 20.00
N ARG A 140 3.27 10.13 21.01
CA ARG A 140 3.54 11.56 20.83
C ARG A 140 4.82 11.79 20.04
N GLN A 141 5.89 11.08 20.36
CA GLN A 141 7.17 11.17 19.65
C GLN A 141 7.05 10.72 18.20
N ARG A 142 6.36 9.61 17.92
CA ARG A 142 6.08 9.14 16.55
C ARG A 142 5.25 10.17 15.77
N ARG A 143 4.21 10.74 16.37
CA ARG A 143 3.41 11.81 15.76
C ARG A 143 4.27 13.04 15.47
N ALA A 144 5.07 13.49 16.43
CA ALA A 144 5.96 14.64 16.26
C ALA A 144 7.06 14.41 15.21
N ALA A 145 7.56 13.17 15.08
CA ALA A 145 8.49 12.81 14.01
C ALA A 145 7.80 12.88 12.63
N ARG A 146 6.59 12.30 12.52
CA ARG A 146 5.82 12.36 11.27
C ARG A 146 5.39 13.78 10.90
N GLU A 147 5.01 14.59 11.88
CA GLU A 147 4.66 16.00 11.69
C GLU A 147 5.84 16.81 11.17
N ARG A 148 7.06 16.59 11.71
CA ARG A 148 8.29 17.20 11.20
C ARG A 148 8.63 16.76 9.79
N GLU A 149 8.48 15.47 9.50
CA GLU A 149 8.71 14.91 8.16
C GLU A 149 7.75 15.52 7.13
N LEU A 150 6.45 15.60 7.47
CA LEU A 150 5.44 16.23 6.63
C LEU A 150 5.71 17.73 6.46
N GLY A 151 5.99 18.44 7.56
CA GLY A 151 6.29 19.87 7.54
C GLY A 151 7.50 20.21 6.66
N ALA A 152 8.54 19.38 6.67
CA ALA A 152 9.70 19.55 5.80
C ALA A 152 9.40 19.36 4.30
N LYS A 153 8.34 18.62 3.97
CA LYS A 153 7.90 18.34 2.60
C LYS A 153 6.86 19.33 2.06
N ILE A 154 6.25 20.15 2.94
CA ILE A 154 5.28 21.16 2.52
C ILE A 154 6.02 22.31 1.84
N ALA A 155 5.97 22.32 0.51
CA ALA A 155 6.40 23.45 -0.29
C ALA A 155 5.32 24.53 -0.29
N ALA A 156 5.73 25.79 -0.07
CA ALA A 156 4.85 26.94 -0.27
C ALA A 156 4.29 26.94 -1.70
N TRP A 157 3.07 27.43 -1.88
CA TRP A 157 2.49 27.54 -3.21
C TRP A 157 3.32 28.51 -4.07
N PRO A 158 3.58 28.20 -5.35
CA PRO A 158 4.36 29.08 -6.22
C PRO A 158 3.67 30.44 -6.41
N THR A 159 4.47 31.48 -6.62
CA THR A 159 3.97 32.84 -6.91
C THR A 159 4.23 33.29 -8.35
N LYS A 160 5.12 32.59 -9.06
CA LYS A 160 5.43 32.83 -10.47
C LYS A 160 4.27 32.34 -11.34
N ARG A 161 4.02 33.06 -12.45
CA ARG A 161 3.06 32.65 -13.46
C ARG A 161 3.73 31.86 -14.59
N TYR A 162 3.04 30.82 -15.04
CA TYR A 162 3.53 29.86 -16.01
C TYR A 162 2.69 29.86 -17.27
N GLY A 163 3.35 29.81 -18.43
CA GLY A 163 2.68 29.56 -19.71
C GLY A 163 2.36 28.08 -19.90
N LEU A 164 3.01 27.19 -19.13
CA LEU A 164 2.77 25.76 -19.17
C LEU A 164 2.67 25.15 -17.76
N ILE A 165 1.60 24.39 -17.53
CA ILE A 165 1.41 23.62 -16.31
C ILE A 165 1.28 22.15 -16.69
N TYR A 166 2.11 21.30 -16.08
CA TYR A 166 1.99 19.84 -16.18
C TYR A 166 1.64 19.31 -14.79
N CYS A 167 0.61 18.47 -14.67
CA CYS A 167 0.14 18.04 -13.36
C CYS A 167 -0.32 16.59 -13.34
N ASP A 168 -0.05 15.92 -12.22
CA ASP A 168 -0.59 14.60 -11.84
C ASP A 168 -1.37 14.75 -10.52
N PRO A 169 -2.64 15.23 -10.57
CA PRO A 169 -3.39 15.46 -9.34
C PRO A 169 -3.48 14.19 -8.50
N ALA A 170 -3.40 14.34 -7.17
CA ALA A 170 -3.38 13.21 -6.23
C ALA A 170 -4.78 12.63 -6.02
N TRP A 171 -5.39 12.05 -7.06
CA TRP A 171 -6.76 11.57 -7.03
C TRP A 171 -7.03 10.56 -5.91
N ARG A 172 -8.03 10.81 -5.06
CA ARG A 172 -8.49 9.84 -4.05
C ARG A 172 -9.50 8.87 -4.66
N PHE A 173 -9.18 7.58 -4.63
CA PHE A 173 -10.14 6.51 -4.91
C PHE A 173 -10.99 6.21 -3.68
N GLU A 174 -12.31 6.09 -3.86
CA GLU A 174 -13.18 5.50 -2.84
C GLU A 174 -13.00 3.98 -2.85
N THR A 175 -12.70 3.39 -1.70
CA THR A 175 -12.57 1.92 -1.55
C THR A 175 -13.72 1.40 -0.68
N HIS A 176 -14.47 0.42 -1.20
CA HIS A 176 -15.67 -0.11 -0.54
C HIS A 176 -15.45 -1.50 0.11
N SER A 177 -14.20 -1.94 0.28
CA SER A 177 -13.88 -3.23 0.91
C SER A 177 -12.59 -3.16 1.74
N GLU A 178 -12.52 -3.98 2.81
CA GLU A 178 -11.33 -4.06 3.68
C GLU A 178 -10.06 -4.45 2.90
N ALA A 179 -10.14 -5.36 1.94
CA ALA A 179 -9.00 -5.73 1.08
C ALA A 179 -8.61 -4.63 0.08
N GLY A 180 -9.52 -3.72 -0.25
CA GLY A 180 -9.26 -2.54 -1.07
C GLY A 180 -8.51 -1.44 -0.29
N LEU A 181 -8.74 -1.35 1.03
CA LEU A 181 -8.04 -0.39 1.91
C LEU A 181 -6.54 -0.68 1.97
N ASP A 182 -6.12 -1.95 1.96
CA ASP A 182 -4.69 -2.32 1.94
C ASP A 182 -3.98 -1.95 0.63
N ARG A 183 -4.73 -1.81 -0.47
CA ARG A 183 -4.22 -1.45 -1.81
C ARG A 183 -4.49 0.01 -2.19
N ALA A 184 -5.02 0.82 -1.27
CA ALA A 184 -5.36 2.20 -1.54
C ALA A 184 -4.10 3.03 -1.80
N ALA A 185 -4.18 3.96 -2.76
CA ALA A 185 -3.10 4.91 -3.04
C ALA A 185 -2.69 5.72 -1.78
N ASP A 186 -3.65 5.96 -0.87
CA ASP A 186 -3.48 6.60 0.43
C ASP A 186 -2.41 5.92 1.32
N ASN A 187 -2.13 4.62 1.10
CA ASN A 187 -1.09 3.90 1.84
C ASN A 187 0.33 4.26 1.35
N HIS A 188 0.45 4.85 0.15
CA HIS A 188 1.72 5.19 -0.49
C HIS A 188 1.99 6.70 -0.48
N TYR A 189 0.98 7.53 -0.73
CA TYR A 189 1.08 8.99 -0.68
C TYR A 189 -0.27 9.63 -0.30
N PRO A 190 -0.28 10.85 0.29
CA PRO A 190 -1.52 11.55 0.59
C PRO A 190 -2.32 11.85 -0.69
N THR A 191 -3.57 11.38 -0.75
CA THR A 191 -4.51 11.71 -1.83
C THR A 191 -5.47 12.83 -1.42
N MET A 192 -6.10 13.44 -2.41
CA MET A 192 -6.98 14.59 -2.31
C MET A 192 -8.37 14.23 -2.86
N THR A 193 -9.41 14.72 -2.18
CA THR A 193 -10.78 14.68 -2.72
C THR A 193 -10.87 15.61 -3.93
N LEU A 194 -11.91 15.42 -4.76
CA LEU A 194 -12.16 16.30 -5.91
C LEU A 194 -12.22 17.78 -5.49
N ASP A 195 -12.95 18.08 -4.42
CA ASP A 195 -13.06 19.46 -3.90
C ASP A 195 -11.71 20.03 -3.45
N ALA A 196 -10.87 19.21 -2.82
CA ALA A 196 -9.53 19.64 -2.40
C ALA A 196 -8.62 19.91 -3.61
N ILE A 197 -8.74 19.10 -4.67
CA ILE A 197 -8.01 19.34 -5.93
C ILE A 197 -8.48 20.65 -6.55
N MET A 198 -9.80 20.84 -6.70
CA MET A 198 -10.36 22.07 -7.28
C MET A 198 -9.96 23.32 -6.47
N ALA A 199 -9.84 23.21 -5.15
CA ALA A 199 -9.42 24.29 -4.26
C ALA A 199 -7.94 24.69 -4.39
N LEU A 200 -7.11 23.93 -5.13
CA LEU A 200 -5.75 24.38 -5.45
C LEU A 200 -5.83 25.64 -6.31
N ASP A 201 -5.09 26.67 -5.92
CA ASP A 201 -5.06 27.96 -6.60
C ASP A 201 -4.16 27.93 -7.85
N VAL A 202 -4.42 26.96 -8.73
CA VAL A 202 -3.81 26.88 -10.06
C VAL A 202 -4.10 28.13 -10.88
N PRO A 203 -5.28 28.79 -10.79
CA PRO A 203 -5.53 30.02 -11.51
C PRO A 203 -4.56 31.17 -11.20
N SER A 204 -4.02 31.29 -9.98
CA SER A 204 -3.08 32.37 -9.65
C SER A 204 -1.69 32.20 -10.27
N ILE A 205 -1.29 30.95 -10.53
CA ILE A 205 0.01 30.61 -11.14
C ILE A 205 -0.07 30.35 -12.65
N ALA A 206 -1.26 30.35 -13.24
CA ALA A 206 -1.43 30.30 -14.68
C ALA A 206 -1.30 31.70 -15.29
N ALA A 207 -0.50 31.84 -16.35
CA ALA A 207 -0.49 33.04 -17.18
C ALA A 207 -1.84 33.22 -17.89
N ASP A 208 -2.07 34.41 -18.47
CA ASP A 208 -3.31 34.70 -19.18
C ASP A 208 -3.47 33.79 -20.41
N ASP A 209 -2.35 33.54 -21.11
CA ASP A 209 -2.20 32.50 -22.11
C ASP A 209 -1.43 31.31 -21.50
N CYS A 210 -2.13 30.22 -21.22
CA CYS A 210 -1.56 29.07 -20.52
C CYS A 210 -2.09 27.75 -21.07
N VAL A 211 -1.21 26.77 -21.25
CA VAL A 211 -1.58 25.39 -21.57
C VAL A 211 -1.39 24.51 -20.35
N ILE A 212 -2.38 23.65 -20.07
CA ILE A 212 -2.32 22.65 -19.02
C ILE A 212 -2.29 21.25 -19.61
N PHE A 213 -1.41 20.41 -19.07
CA PHE A 213 -1.32 18.99 -19.31
C PHE A 213 -1.66 18.27 -18.00
N MET A 214 -2.78 17.56 -17.93
CA MET A 214 -3.31 16.95 -16.71
C MET A 214 -3.46 15.44 -16.86
N TRP A 215 -2.78 14.67 -16.01
CA TRP A 215 -3.00 13.24 -15.92
C TRP A 215 -4.32 12.89 -15.25
N VAL A 216 -5.02 11.94 -15.85
CA VAL A 216 -6.16 11.25 -15.26
C VAL A 216 -6.03 9.75 -15.50
N THR A 217 -6.61 8.97 -14.59
CA THR A 217 -6.87 7.55 -14.83
C THR A 217 -8.31 7.39 -15.32
N GLY A 218 -8.62 6.28 -15.99
CA GLY A 218 -9.96 6.04 -16.56
C GLY A 218 -11.14 6.38 -15.63
N PRO A 219 -11.16 5.96 -14.35
CA PRO A 219 -12.23 6.29 -13.41
C PRO A 219 -12.39 7.79 -13.11
N PHE A 220 -11.33 8.58 -13.26
CA PHE A 220 -11.31 10.02 -13.00
C PHE A 220 -11.39 10.89 -14.26
N LEU A 221 -11.58 10.30 -15.44
CA LEU A 221 -11.65 11.04 -16.69
C LEU A 221 -12.69 12.19 -16.64
N ARG A 222 -13.88 11.93 -16.08
CA ARG A 222 -14.91 12.95 -15.88
C ARG A 222 -14.50 14.04 -14.88
N HIS A 223 -13.77 13.66 -13.83
CA HIS A 223 -13.26 14.61 -12.84
C HIS A 223 -12.21 15.52 -13.47
N GLY A 224 -11.32 14.99 -14.33
CA GLY A 224 -10.33 15.80 -15.04
C GLY A 224 -10.93 16.96 -15.82
N PHE A 225 -12.01 16.71 -16.58
CA PHE A 225 -12.73 17.77 -17.28
C PHE A 225 -13.32 18.81 -16.31
N THR A 226 -13.91 18.34 -15.20
CA THR A 226 -14.48 19.22 -14.17
C THR A 226 -13.42 20.11 -13.54
N VAL A 227 -12.25 19.56 -13.22
CA VAL A 227 -11.13 20.31 -12.62
C VAL A 227 -10.55 21.32 -13.61
N MET A 228 -10.35 20.95 -14.88
CA MET A 228 -9.88 21.90 -15.90
C MET A 228 -10.84 23.08 -16.06
N GLU A 229 -12.15 22.81 -16.16
CA GLU A 229 -13.16 23.86 -16.27
C GLU A 229 -13.15 24.77 -15.03
N HIS A 230 -13.11 24.18 -13.83
CA HIS A 230 -13.03 24.94 -12.57
C HIS A 230 -11.78 25.83 -12.50
N TRP A 231 -10.64 25.33 -12.95
CA TRP A 231 -9.41 26.11 -13.05
C TRP A 231 -9.38 27.06 -14.26
N GLY A 232 -10.45 27.18 -15.05
CA GLY A 232 -10.53 28.11 -16.16
C GLY A 232 -9.71 27.70 -17.39
N PHE A 233 -9.62 26.40 -17.67
CA PHE A 233 -9.04 25.83 -18.88
C PHE A 233 -10.11 25.12 -19.70
N GLU A 234 -10.12 25.37 -21.01
CA GLU A 234 -10.96 24.68 -21.97
C GLU A 234 -10.22 23.45 -22.52
N TYR A 235 -10.83 22.27 -22.46
CA TYR A 235 -10.26 21.04 -23.02
C TYR A 235 -10.13 21.13 -24.55
N LYS A 236 -9.01 20.64 -25.10
CA LYS A 236 -8.75 20.62 -26.56
C LYS A 236 -8.43 19.25 -27.12
N ALA A 237 -7.56 18.49 -26.46
CA ALA A 237 -7.05 17.22 -26.97
C ALA A 237 -6.52 16.34 -25.83
N ARG A 238 -6.10 15.12 -26.15
CA ARG A 238 -5.43 14.23 -25.18
C ARG A 238 -4.32 13.41 -25.82
N PHE A 239 -3.33 13.07 -25.01
CA PHE A 239 -2.54 11.86 -25.23
C PHE A 239 -3.12 10.71 -24.40
N VAL A 240 -2.81 9.48 -24.82
CA VAL A 240 -3.10 8.24 -24.11
C VAL A 240 -1.78 7.52 -23.92
N TRP A 241 -1.45 7.22 -22.68
CA TRP A 241 -0.41 6.26 -22.35
C TRP A 241 -0.99 4.86 -22.44
N ASP A 242 -0.63 4.15 -23.51
CA ASP A 242 -0.85 2.71 -23.63
C ASP A 242 0.24 1.97 -22.84
N LYS A 243 -0.14 1.36 -21.74
CA LYS A 243 0.75 0.64 -20.82
C LYS A 243 1.05 -0.73 -21.44
N VAL A 244 2.32 -0.93 -21.80
CA VAL A 244 2.83 -2.20 -22.36
C VAL A 244 2.44 -3.42 -21.51
N VAL A 245 2.32 -3.25 -20.19
CA VAL A 245 1.81 -4.27 -19.27
C VAL A 245 0.61 -3.70 -18.53
N ALA A 246 -0.57 -4.29 -18.72
CA ALA A 246 -1.78 -3.86 -18.05
C ALA A 246 -1.69 -3.99 -16.52
N GLY A 247 -2.33 -3.07 -15.80
CA GLY A 247 -2.58 -3.15 -14.37
C GLY A 247 -3.89 -3.87 -14.06
N ASN A 248 -4.18 -4.01 -12.77
CA ASN A 248 -5.48 -4.49 -12.34
C ASN A 248 -6.51 -3.36 -12.49
N GLY A 249 -7.71 -3.69 -12.93
CA GLY A 249 -8.84 -2.76 -12.90
C GLY A 249 -10.14 -3.48 -12.55
N TYR A 250 -11.20 -2.69 -12.39
CA TYR A 250 -12.50 -3.19 -11.91
C TYR A 250 -13.37 -3.71 -13.04
N TRP A 251 -13.64 -2.87 -14.04
CA TRP A 251 -14.48 -3.19 -15.19
C TRP A 251 -13.67 -3.66 -16.41
N VAL A 252 -12.48 -3.09 -16.57
CA VAL A 252 -11.48 -3.41 -17.58
C VAL A 252 -10.11 -3.45 -16.91
N LEU A 253 -9.11 -4.02 -17.57
CA LEU A 253 -7.73 -3.92 -17.09
C LEU A 253 -7.26 -2.46 -17.16
N ASP A 254 -6.37 -2.07 -16.26
CA ASP A 254 -5.77 -0.73 -16.24
C ASP A 254 -4.57 -0.68 -17.21
N ASP A 255 -4.87 -0.69 -18.50
CA ASP A 255 -3.89 -0.64 -19.58
C ASP A 255 -3.70 0.76 -20.17
N ALA A 256 -4.48 1.76 -19.75
CA ALA A 256 -4.35 3.11 -20.26
C ALA A 256 -4.51 4.21 -19.19
N GLU A 257 -3.74 5.30 -19.35
CA GLU A 257 -3.95 6.57 -18.65
C GLU A 257 -4.01 7.72 -19.65
N GLU A 258 -4.80 8.75 -19.38
CA GLU A 258 -4.95 9.90 -20.27
C GLU A 258 -4.19 11.11 -19.75
N LEU A 259 -3.51 11.80 -20.67
CA LEU A 259 -2.95 13.12 -20.45
C LEU A 259 -3.78 14.13 -21.21
N LEU A 260 -4.66 14.82 -20.49
CA LEU A 260 -5.57 15.80 -21.06
C LEU A 260 -4.83 17.12 -21.32
N ILE A 261 -5.18 17.77 -22.43
CA ILE A 261 -4.62 19.05 -22.85
C ILE A 261 -5.75 20.09 -22.78
N GLY A 262 -5.57 21.10 -21.93
CA GLY A 262 -6.47 22.24 -21.81
C GLY A 262 -5.75 23.56 -22.07
N VAL A 263 -6.49 24.59 -22.47
CA VAL A 263 -5.94 25.93 -22.74
C VAL A 263 -6.75 27.02 -22.06
N ARG A 264 -6.05 28.06 -21.64
CA ARG A 264 -6.58 29.34 -21.20
C ARG A 264 -6.02 30.42 -22.12
N GLY A 265 -6.86 31.37 -22.52
CA GLY A 265 -6.45 32.45 -23.43
C GLY A 265 -6.16 31.95 -24.84
N CYS A 266 -5.17 32.56 -25.49
CA CYS A 266 -4.81 32.35 -26.89
C CYS A 266 -3.40 31.73 -27.02
N VAL A 267 -3.23 30.51 -26.53
CA VAL A 267 -1.98 29.76 -26.69
C VAL A 267 -1.86 29.20 -28.12
N PRO A 268 -0.75 29.43 -28.85
CA PRO A 268 -0.54 28.79 -30.14
C PRO A 268 -0.35 27.28 -29.97
N CYS A 269 -1.18 26.49 -30.65
CA CYS A 269 -0.93 25.05 -30.76
C CYS A 269 0.29 24.79 -31.67
N PRO A 270 0.92 23.60 -31.61
CA PRO A 270 1.95 23.21 -32.56
C PRO A 270 1.47 23.39 -34.00
N ALA A 271 2.32 23.96 -34.85
CA ALA A 271 2.00 24.21 -36.25
C ALA A 271 1.69 22.90 -36.99
N HIS A 272 0.90 23.00 -38.07
CA HIS A 272 0.61 21.84 -38.91
C HIS A 272 1.92 21.23 -39.44
N GLY A 273 2.12 19.94 -39.19
CA GLY A 273 3.35 19.21 -39.52
C GLY A 273 4.36 19.09 -38.37
N ASP A 274 4.28 19.94 -37.35
CA ASP A 274 5.13 19.83 -36.14
C ASP A 274 4.54 18.90 -35.07
N GLN A 275 3.32 18.41 -35.29
CA GLN A 275 2.64 17.41 -34.46
C GLN A 275 3.26 16.01 -34.68
N LYS A 276 4.52 15.84 -34.27
CA LYS A 276 5.36 14.68 -34.56
C LYS A 276 5.02 13.41 -33.76
N TYR A 277 4.09 13.49 -32.81
CA TYR A 277 3.78 12.40 -31.88
C TYR A 277 2.31 11.99 -32.03
N ASN A 278 2.09 10.69 -32.13
CA ASN A 278 0.74 10.13 -32.13
C ASN A 278 0.06 10.35 -30.77
N ALA A 279 -1.27 10.51 -30.76
CA ALA A 279 -2.00 10.63 -29.49
C ALA A 279 -1.78 9.40 -28.57
N MET A 280 -1.61 8.22 -29.14
CA MET A 280 -1.30 6.99 -28.40
C MET A 280 0.21 6.79 -28.30
N GLN A 281 0.73 6.74 -27.07
CA GLN A 281 2.14 6.54 -26.75
C GLN A 281 2.30 5.24 -25.95
N HIS A 282 3.21 4.37 -26.39
CA HIS A 282 3.39 3.05 -25.80
C HIS A 282 4.62 3.08 -24.89
N GLU A 283 4.41 3.04 -23.58
CA GLU A 283 5.49 3.18 -22.61
C GLU A 283 5.38 2.14 -21.48
N MET A 284 6.53 1.70 -20.96
CA MET A 284 6.57 0.80 -19.81
C MET A 284 6.30 1.55 -18.51
N LYS A 285 5.67 0.87 -17.54
CA LYS A 285 5.51 1.40 -16.17
C LYS A 285 6.84 1.44 -15.45
N GLY A 286 7.15 2.58 -14.84
CA GLY A 286 8.27 2.72 -13.91
C GLY A 286 7.90 2.35 -12.48
N ALA A 287 8.48 3.05 -11.51
CA ALA A 287 8.12 2.94 -10.09
C ALA A 287 6.61 3.23 -9.86
N HIS A 288 6.07 2.77 -8.73
CA HIS A 288 4.63 2.78 -8.47
C HIS A 288 4.01 4.18 -8.69
N SER A 289 3.12 4.28 -9.69
CA SER A 289 2.40 5.51 -10.07
C SER A 289 3.28 6.63 -10.66
N ALA A 290 4.57 6.40 -10.91
CA ALA A 290 5.44 7.34 -11.63
C ALA A 290 5.06 7.37 -13.13
N LYS A 291 4.83 8.57 -13.66
CA LYS A 291 4.49 8.80 -15.06
C LYS A 291 5.75 8.74 -15.94
N PRO A 292 5.69 8.21 -17.18
CA PRO A 292 6.86 8.13 -18.05
C PRO A 292 7.42 9.51 -18.40
N ASP A 293 8.75 9.67 -18.32
CA ASP A 293 9.42 10.92 -18.66
C ASP A 293 9.21 11.35 -20.11
N ARG A 294 8.90 10.39 -20.99
CA ARG A 294 8.57 10.61 -22.40
C ARG A 294 7.53 11.70 -22.61
N PHE A 295 6.50 11.77 -21.78
CA PHE A 295 5.45 12.77 -21.94
C PHE A 295 5.96 14.18 -21.66
N ALA A 296 6.84 14.35 -20.68
CA ALA A 296 7.48 15.63 -20.43
C ALA A 296 8.42 16.03 -21.58
N GLU A 297 9.13 15.08 -22.21
CA GLU A 297 9.93 15.35 -23.41
C GLU A 297 9.09 15.82 -24.59
N ILE A 298 7.93 15.20 -24.81
CA ILE A 298 6.97 15.61 -25.84
C ILE A 298 6.50 17.04 -25.57
N ILE A 299 6.11 17.34 -24.33
CA ILE A 299 5.68 18.68 -23.93
C ILE A 299 6.80 19.71 -24.15
N GLU A 300 8.03 19.39 -23.75
CA GLU A 300 9.19 20.26 -23.94
C GLU A 300 9.45 20.54 -25.43
N SER A 301 9.28 19.53 -26.30
CA SER A 301 9.46 19.70 -27.75
C SER A 301 8.43 20.64 -28.38
N TYR A 302 7.21 20.69 -27.85
CA TYR A 302 6.14 21.55 -28.34
C TYR A 302 6.23 22.97 -27.78
N PHE A 303 6.69 23.12 -26.54
CA PHE A 303 6.71 24.41 -25.84
C PHE A 303 8.06 24.74 -25.22
N PRO A 304 9.18 24.72 -25.96
CA PRO A 304 10.54 24.78 -25.39
C PRO A 304 10.79 26.08 -24.59
N SER A 305 10.18 27.19 -25.01
CA SER A 305 10.46 28.53 -24.47
C SER A 305 9.51 28.99 -23.37
N LEU A 306 8.40 28.28 -23.11
CA LEU A 306 7.45 28.71 -22.08
C LEU A 306 8.05 28.50 -20.68
N PRO A 307 7.79 29.39 -19.71
CA PRO A 307 8.00 29.08 -18.31
C PRO A 307 7.07 27.93 -17.90
N LYS A 308 7.63 26.86 -17.33
CA LYS A 308 6.94 25.60 -17.06
C LYS A 308 7.02 25.23 -15.58
N ILE A 309 5.95 24.63 -15.07
CA ILE A 309 5.93 23.98 -13.75
C ILE A 309 5.32 22.58 -13.84
N GLU A 310 5.91 21.63 -13.10
CA GLU A 310 5.32 20.32 -12.83
C GLU A 310 4.73 20.28 -11.41
N LEU A 311 3.42 20.15 -11.31
CA LEU A 311 2.69 19.97 -10.05
C LEU A 311 2.59 18.47 -9.72
N ASN A 312 2.79 18.15 -8.45
CA ASN A 312 2.85 16.79 -7.92
C ASN A 312 4.03 15.97 -8.49
N ARG A 313 5.14 16.65 -8.82
CA ARG A 313 6.40 16.02 -9.24
C ARG A 313 6.90 15.08 -8.15
N ARG A 314 7.42 13.92 -8.59
CA ARG A 314 8.18 12.99 -7.74
C ARG A 314 9.65 13.03 -8.13
N GLY A 315 10.50 13.42 -7.19
CA GLY A 315 11.92 13.66 -7.39
C GLY A 315 12.22 15.11 -7.81
N PRO A 316 13.48 15.38 -8.19
CA PRO A 316 13.92 16.74 -8.47
C PRO A 316 13.20 17.35 -9.68
N PRO A 317 13.21 18.69 -9.79
CA PRO A 317 12.73 19.41 -10.98
C PRO A 317 13.44 18.94 -12.26
N ARG A 318 12.71 18.96 -13.38
CA ARG A 318 13.29 18.68 -14.70
C ARG A 318 14.16 19.86 -15.14
N PRO A 319 15.18 19.65 -16.00
CA PRO A 319 15.96 20.75 -16.54
C PRO A 319 15.07 21.81 -17.20
N GLY A 320 15.08 23.04 -16.68
CA GLY A 320 14.27 24.15 -17.21
C GLY A 320 12.82 24.22 -16.69
N TRP A 321 12.42 23.35 -15.76
CA TRP A 321 11.09 23.32 -15.16
C TRP A 321 11.17 23.66 -13.68
N ASP A 322 10.20 24.42 -13.20
CA ASP A 322 9.94 24.50 -11.77
C ASP A 322 9.14 23.26 -11.33
N ALA A 323 9.19 22.88 -10.05
CA ALA A 323 8.42 21.76 -9.53
C ALA A 323 7.77 22.11 -8.20
N TRP A 324 6.58 21.56 -7.97
CA TRP A 324 5.88 21.65 -6.70
C TRP A 324 5.28 20.28 -6.33
N GLY A 325 5.34 19.91 -5.06
CA GLY A 325 4.78 18.67 -4.54
C GLY A 325 5.52 18.18 -3.30
N ASN A 326 4.91 17.24 -2.57
CA ASN A 326 5.47 16.67 -1.33
C ASN A 326 6.79 15.89 -1.54
N GLU A 327 7.10 15.56 -2.78
CA GLU A 327 8.28 14.79 -3.18
C GLU A 327 9.13 15.53 -4.23
N ALA A 328 8.93 16.84 -4.41
CA ALA A 328 9.56 17.64 -5.46
C ALA A 328 10.97 18.13 -5.10
N SER A 329 11.73 17.35 -4.30
CA SER A 329 13.02 17.74 -3.71
C SER A 329 14.15 16.80 -4.07
#